data_AF-A0A935BX12-F1
#
_entry.id   AF-A0A935BX12-F1
#
_cell.length_a   1.000
_cell.length_b   1.000
_cell.length_c   1.000
_cell.angle_alpha   90.00
_cell.angle_beta   90.00
_cell.angle_gamma   90.00
#
_symmetry.space_group_name_H-M   'P 1'
#
loop_
_entity.id
_entity.type
_entity.pdbx_description
1 polymer ?
#
loop_
_entity_poly.entity_id
_entity_poly.type
_entity_poly.pdbx_seq_one_letter_code
_entity_poly.pdbx_strand_id
1 'polypeptide(L)'
;MIEVDLSGEVGPNAPEGARGFIGLAFRTSTDASHFECFYLRPTNGRAQDQVRRNHSAQYISFPGFPWQRLRKEFPEKYESYVDLVPGEWTRVRIEISGVTASLFVHGSSQPALIVSDLKQGKTKGQWRSGSGPGQSRIFPICVSLEKIRGLIVDNKTRNLSWITS
;
A
#
# COMPACT_ATOMS: atom_id res chain seq x y z
N MET A 1 10.72 8.33 5.35
CA MET A 1 9.55 9.00 4.75
C MET A 1 9.56 8.80 3.24
N ILE A 2 8.43 8.35 2.71
CA ILE A 2 8.12 8.19 1.29
C ILE A 2 6.96 9.14 0.98
N GLU A 3 7.00 9.85 -0.15
CA GLU A 3 5.90 10.71 -0.59
C GLU A 3 5.74 10.58 -2.11
N VAL A 4 4.51 10.43 -2.56
CA VAL A 4 4.17 10.08 -3.93
C VAL A 4 2.75 10.54 -4.25
N ASP A 5 2.53 10.96 -5.48
CA ASP A 5 1.20 11.14 -6.02
C ASP A 5 0.84 9.91 -6.85
N LEU A 6 -0.34 9.34 -6.59
CA LEU A 6 -0.82 8.15 -7.28
C LEU A 6 -2.25 8.34 -7.75
N SER A 7 -2.57 7.82 -8.92
CA SER A 7 -3.93 7.71 -9.44
C SER A 7 -4.16 6.28 -9.93
N GLY A 8 -5.33 5.73 -9.58
CA GLY A 8 -5.73 4.39 -9.98
C GLY A 8 -7.21 4.32 -10.29
N GLU A 9 -7.54 3.65 -11.39
CA GLU A 9 -8.91 3.33 -11.77
C GLU A 9 -9.02 1.92 -12.34
N VAL A 10 -10.24 1.39 -12.30
CA VAL A 10 -10.53 0.09 -12.89
C VAL A 10 -10.41 0.19 -14.41
N GLY A 11 -9.64 -0.72 -15.02
CA GLY A 11 -9.44 -0.69 -16.47
C GLY A 11 -10.72 -0.99 -17.26
N PRO A 12 -10.81 -0.58 -18.53
CA PRO A 12 -12.02 -0.71 -19.35
C PRO A 12 -12.47 -2.16 -19.58
N ASN A 13 -11.56 -3.14 -19.43
CA ASN A 13 -11.83 -4.57 -19.62
C ASN A 13 -11.76 -5.36 -18.31
N ALA A 14 -11.93 -4.68 -17.16
CA ALA A 14 -11.89 -5.36 -15.88
C ALA A 14 -13.18 -6.17 -15.66
N PRO A 15 -13.08 -7.36 -15.03
CA PRO A 15 -14.26 -8.16 -14.70
C PRO A 15 -15.26 -7.40 -13.82
N GLU A 16 -16.53 -7.78 -13.91
CA GLU A 16 -17.56 -7.29 -13.00
C GLU A 16 -17.15 -7.56 -11.54
N GLY A 17 -17.17 -6.51 -10.72
CA GLY A 17 -16.73 -6.60 -9.32
C GLY A 17 -15.23 -6.36 -9.09
N ALA A 18 -14.43 -6.10 -10.13
CA ALA A 18 -13.06 -5.60 -9.97
C ALA A 18 -13.09 -4.33 -9.12
N ARG A 19 -12.34 -4.33 -8.02
CA ARG A 19 -12.39 -3.23 -7.05
C ARG A 19 -11.27 -2.23 -7.29
N GLY A 20 -10.20 -2.66 -7.96
CA GLY A 20 -9.07 -1.78 -8.24
C GLY A 20 -8.34 -1.39 -6.96
N PHE A 21 -7.04 -1.61 -6.92
CA PHE A 21 -6.19 -1.10 -5.86
C PHE A 21 -4.84 -0.67 -6.39
N ILE A 22 -4.32 0.38 -5.78
CA ILE A 22 -3.04 0.96 -6.09
C ILE A 22 -2.29 1.16 -4.78
N GLY A 23 -1.03 0.74 -4.74
CA GLY A 23 -0.30 0.71 -3.49
C GLY A 23 1.20 0.83 -3.63
N LEU A 24 1.82 1.03 -2.48
CA LEU A 24 3.24 1.26 -2.30
C LEU A 24 3.78 0.16 -1.40
N ALA A 25 4.58 -0.73 -1.98
CA ALA A 25 5.38 -1.65 -1.19
C ALA A 25 6.63 -0.92 -0.67
N PHE A 26 6.99 -1.13 0.58
CA PHE A 26 8.17 -0.57 1.23
C PHE A 26 8.84 -1.65 2.08
N ARG A 27 10.09 -1.39 2.49
CA ARG A 27 10.94 -2.39 3.17
C ARG A 27 10.98 -3.71 2.38
N THR A 28 11.11 -3.60 1.07
CA THR A 28 11.15 -4.71 0.12
C THR A 28 12.53 -5.37 0.15
N SER A 29 12.56 -6.71 0.13
CA SER A 29 13.77 -7.44 -0.21
C SER A 29 14.14 -7.22 -1.69
N THR A 30 15.40 -7.45 -2.05
CA THR A 30 15.90 -7.23 -3.42
C THR A 30 15.21 -8.10 -4.47
N ASP A 31 14.72 -9.26 -4.05
CA ASP A 31 14.00 -10.24 -4.86
C ASP A 31 12.46 -10.12 -4.73
N ALA A 32 11.97 -9.10 -4.00
CA ALA A 32 10.56 -8.90 -3.67
C ALA A 32 9.89 -10.08 -2.93
N SER A 33 10.66 -11.02 -2.37
CA SER A 33 10.13 -12.13 -1.58
C SER A 33 9.52 -11.68 -0.24
N HIS A 34 9.94 -10.52 0.29
CA HIS A 34 9.42 -9.95 1.52
C HIS A 34 9.16 -8.45 1.34
N PHE A 35 7.98 -7.97 1.71
CA PHE A 35 7.67 -6.55 1.70
C PHE A 35 6.49 -6.21 2.62
N GLU A 36 6.44 -4.94 2.99
CA GLU A 36 5.28 -4.30 3.60
C GLU A 36 4.56 -3.48 2.53
N CYS A 37 3.23 -3.40 2.54
CA CYS A 37 2.53 -2.59 1.55
C CYS A 37 1.32 -1.88 2.15
N PHE A 38 1.21 -0.58 1.86
CA PHE A 38 -0.05 0.13 1.96
C PHE A 38 -0.66 0.24 0.56
N TYR A 39 -1.91 -0.18 0.41
CA TYR A 39 -2.64 0.05 -0.82
C TYR A 39 -4.00 0.70 -0.55
N LEU A 40 -4.46 1.43 -1.55
CA LEU A 40 -5.71 2.14 -1.59
C LEU A 40 -6.64 1.45 -2.58
N ARG A 41 -7.94 1.50 -2.31
CA ARG A 41 -9.01 0.98 -3.18
C ARG A 41 -9.91 2.14 -3.58
N PRO A 42 -9.61 2.87 -4.68
CA PRO A 42 -10.35 4.08 -5.03
C PRO A 42 -11.86 3.87 -5.18
N THR A 43 -12.29 2.71 -5.71
CA THR A 43 -13.73 2.40 -5.85
C THR A 43 -14.45 2.19 -4.52
N ASN A 44 -13.71 1.99 -3.41
CA ASN A 44 -14.29 1.85 -2.09
C ASN A 44 -14.55 3.21 -1.42
N GLY A 45 -13.76 4.25 -1.73
CA GLY A 45 -13.78 5.53 -1.00
C GLY A 45 -15.17 6.19 -0.93
N ARG A 46 -15.95 6.11 -2.02
CA ARG A 46 -17.31 6.67 -2.09
C ARG A 46 -18.40 5.62 -2.35
N ALA A 47 -18.14 4.37 -1.98
CA ALA A 47 -19.15 3.31 -2.08
C ALA A 47 -20.35 3.57 -1.14
N GLN A 48 -21.55 3.18 -1.58
CA GLN A 48 -22.79 3.27 -0.78
C GLN A 48 -22.91 2.16 0.27
N ASP A 49 -21.91 1.30 0.39
CA ASP A 49 -21.84 0.25 1.41
C ASP A 49 -20.86 0.69 2.51
N GLN A 50 -21.36 0.80 3.74
CA GLN A 50 -20.61 1.36 4.87
C GLN A 50 -19.40 0.51 5.25
N VAL A 51 -19.54 -0.82 5.16
CA VAL A 51 -18.43 -1.74 5.44
C VAL A 51 -17.36 -1.52 4.37
N ARG A 52 -17.71 -1.59 3.09
CA ARG A 52 -16.80 -1.42 1.95
C ARG A 52 -16.01 -0.12 2.01
N ARG A 53 -16.63 1.01 2.35
CA ARG A 53 -15.90 2.29 2.42
C ARG A 53 -14.89 2.31 3.57
N ASN A 54 -15.12 1.60 4.67
CA ASN A 54 -14.13 1.44 5.74
C ASN A 54 -12.91 0.60 5.30
N HIS A 55 -12.96 -0.03 4.13
CA HIS A 55 -11.89 -0.82 3.53
C HIS A 55 -11.27 -0.12 2.30
N SER A 56 -11.17 1.21 2.31
CA SER A 56 -10.58 1.98 1.20
C SER A 56 -9.05 2.14 1.31
N ALA A 57 -8.47 2.00 2.50
CA ALA A 57 -7.04 1.86 2.71
C ALA A 57 -6.74 0.58 3.49
N GLN A 58 -5.68 -0.14 3.11
CA GLN A 58 -5.29 -1.41 3.69
C GLN A 58 -3.77 -1.52 3.81
N TYR A 59 -3.33 -2.12 4.91
CA TYR A 59 -1.98 -2.66 5.06
C TYR A 59 -1.93 -4.18 4.84
N ILE A 60 -0.89 -4.66 4.17
CA ILE A 60 -0.52 -6.08 4.09
C ILE A 60 0.97 -6.29 4.33
N SER A 61 1.33 -7.51 4.68
CA SER A 61 2.73 -7.94 4.72
C SER A 61 2.91 -9.26 4.00
N PHE A 62 3.82 -9.29 3.06
CA PHE A 62 4.19 -10.50 2.34
C PHE A 62 5.59 -10.96 2.76
N PRO A 63 5.81 -12.26 3.01
CA PRO A 63 4.82 -13.33 3.05
C PRO A 63 4.06 -13.36 4.40
N GLY A 64 3.00 -14.16 4.46
CA GLY A 64 2.37 -14.59 5.71
C GLY A 64 1.20 -13.76 6.22
N PHE A 65 1.08 -12.47 5.87
CA PHE A 65 -0.03 -11.61 6.31
C PHE A 65 -0.76 -10.94 5.13
N PRO A 66 -1.44 -11.74 4.29
CA PRO A 66 -2.35 -11.20 3.28
C PRO A 66 -3.59 -10.58 3.92
N TRP A 67 -4.32 -9.74 3.18
CA TRP A 67 -5.47 -9.00 3.71
C TRP A 67 -6.56 -9.90 4.29
N GLN A 68 -6.80 -11.08 3.71
CA GLN A 68 -7.80 -12.04 4.18
C GLN A 68 -7.51 -12.48 5.60
N ARG A 69 -6.24 -12.81 5.87
CA ARG A 69 -5.76 -13.24 7.18
C ARG A 69 -5.86 -12.09 8.17
N LEU A 70 -5.36 -10.91 7.78
CA LEU A 70 -5.35 -9.73 8.64
C LEU A 70 -6.77 -9.34 9.07
N ARG A 71 -7.74 -9.33 8.15
CA ARG A 71 -9.13 -9.03 8.47
C ARG A 71 -9.78 -10.08 9.38
N LYS A 72 -9.44 -11.35 9.18
CA LYS A 72 -9.98 -12.46 9.98
C LYS A 72 -9.41 -12.49 11.41
N GLU A 73 -8.10 -12.33 11.55
CA GLU A 73 -7.41 -12.44 12.84
C GLU A 73 -7.39 -11.12 13.62
N PHE A 74 -7.44 -9.98 12.92
CA PHE A 74 -7.34 -8.63 13.49
C PHE A 74 -8.35 -7.70 12.81
N PRO A 75 -9.65 -7.91 13.02
CA PRO A 75 -10.69 -7.11 12.38
C PRO A 75 -10.47 -5.62 12.63
N GLU A 76 -10.67 -4.81 11.58
CA GLU A 76 -10.61 -3.33 11.60
C GLU A 76 -9.23 -2.72 11.93
N LYS A 77 -8.23 -3.52 12.29
CA LYS A 77 -6.93 -3.01 12.77
C LYS A 77 -6.02 -2.48 11.64
N TYR A 78 -6.03 -3.14 10.48
CA TYR A 78 -5.10 -2.85 9.37
C TYR A 78 -5.81 -2.23 8.16
N GLU A 79 -6.98 -1.67 8.40
CA GLU A 79 -7.88 -1.12 7.40
C GLU A 79 -8.45 0.18 7.91
N SER A 80 -8.70 1.11 7.01
CA SER A 80 -9.31 2.39 7.38
C SER A 80 -10.05 3.01 6.21
N TYR A 81 -10.94 3.94 6.56
CA TYR A 81 -11.57 4.83 5.60
C TYR A 81 -10.61 5.94 5.17
N VAL A 82 -10.65 6.22 3.87
CA VAL A 82 -9.99 7.31 3.16
C VAL A 82 -10.95 7.71 2.04
N ASP A 83 -11.28 9.00 1.92
CA ASP A 83 -12.04 9.49 0.78
C ASP A 83 -11.19 9.35 -0.48
N LEU A 84 -11.66 8.64 -1.49
CA LEU A 84 -10.94 8.40 -2.73
C LEU A 84 -11.91 8.47 -3.89
N VAL A 85 -11.43 9.00 -5.00
CA VAL A 85 -12.14 9.02 -6.28
C VAL A 85 -11.32 8.24 -7.29
N PRO A 86 -11.90 7.22 -7.96
CA PRO A 86 -11.22 6.53 -9.06
C PRO A 86 -10.71 7.52 -10.11
N GLY A 87 -9.47 7.34 -10.55
CA GLY A 87 -8.84 8.17 -11.59
C GLY A 87 -8.34 9.53 -11.11
N GLU A 88 -8.71 10.00 -9.91
CA GLU A 88 -8.17 11.24 -9.36
C GLU A 88 -6.80 11.02 -8.69
N TRP A 89 -5.96 12.04 -8.83
CA TRP A 89 -4.66 12.09 -8.17
C TRP A 89 -4.81 12.20 -6.66
N THR A 90 -4.19 11.27 -5.95
CA THR A 90 -4.19 11.20 -4.50
C THR A 90 -2.76 11.31 -3.99
N ARG A 91 -2.51 12.32 -3.16
CA ARG A 91 -1.21 12.49 -2.50
C ARG A 91 -1.09 11.56 -1.31
N VAL A 92 -0.05 10.73 -1.33
CA VAL A 92 0.23 9.74 -0.30
C VAL A 92 1.60 9.96 0.31
N ARG A 93 1.65 9.98 1.64
CA ARG A 93 2.89 10.04 2.41
C ARG A 93 2.92 8.90 3.41
N ILE A 94 4.03 8.16 3.43
CA ILE A 94 4.27 7.08 4.39
C ILE A 94 5.45 7.46 5.27
N GLU A 95 5.19 7.52 6.57
CA GLU A 95 6.22 7.66 7.59
C GLU A 95 6.52 6.31 8.21
N ILE A 96 7.80 5.96 8.30
CA ILE A 96 8.26 4.67 8.81
C ILE A 96 9.27 4.97 9.91
N SER A 97 9.00 4.47 11.11
CA SER A 97 9.88 4.58 12.27
C SER A 97 9.97 3.24 12.98
N GLY A 98 11.10 2.54 12.79
CA GLY A 98 11.31 1.20 13.35
C GLY A 98 10.27 0.18 12.84
N VAL A 99 9.39 -0.26 13.73
CA VAL A 99 8.29 -1.22 13.45
C VAL A 99 6.93 -0.54 13.29
N THR A 100 6.90 0.79 13.29
CA THR A 100 5.68 1.57 13.10
C THR A 100 5.69 2.20 11.72
N ALA A 101 4.54 2.17 11.04
CA ALA A 101 4.30 2.93 9.82
C ALA A 101 2.96 3.64 9.86
N SER A 102 2.96 4.88 9.37
CA SER A 102 1.78 5.74 9.32
C SER A 102 1.53 6.18 7.88
N LEU A 103 0.31 5.95 7.41
CA LEU A 103 -0.18 6.36 6.10
C LEU A 103 -0.93 7.69 6.22
N PHE A 104 -0.49 8.69 5.48
CA PHE A 104 -1.15 9.98 5.33
C PHE A 104 -1.66 10.12 3.90
N VAL A 105 -2.87 10.64 3.75
CA VAL A 105 -3.53 10.84 2.45
C VAL A 105 -4.03 12.27 2.34
N HIS A 106 -4.10 12.80 1.12
CA HIS A 106 -4.56 14.17 0.79
C HIS A 106 -3.76 15.29 1.47
N GLY A 107 -2.52 15.02 1.84
CA GLY A 107 -1.69 15.98 2.58
C GLY A 107 -2.18 16.23 4.01
N SER A 108 -3.03 15.36 4.57
CA SER A 108 -3.48 15.43 5.95
C SER A 108 -2.31 15.45 6.95
N SER A 109 -2.46 16.22 8.02
CA SER A 109 -1.55 16.22 9.16
C SER A 109 -1.75 15.01 10.08
N GLN A 110 -2.93 14.39 10.06
CA GLN A 110 -3.26 13.17 10.79
C GLN A 110 -3.18 11.94 9.86
N PRO A 111 -2.64 10.81 10.35
CA PRO A 111 -2.57 9.60 9.55
C PRO A 111 -3.96 8.97 9.40
N ALA A 112 -4.26 8.47 8.21
CA ALA A 112 -5.46 7.69 7.93
C ALA A 112 -5.36 6.27 8.50
N LEU A 113 -4.16 5.69 8.48
CA LEU A 113 -3.90 4.34 9.02
C LEU A 113 -2.56 4.32 9.74
N ILE A 114 -2.54 3.78 10.96
CA ILE A 114 -1.33 3.56 11.75
C ILE A 114 -1.15 2.06 11.96
N VAL A 115 0.01 1.55 11.58
CA VAL A 115 0.42 0.17 11.83
C VAL A 115 1.54 0.21 12.86
N SER A 116 1.25 -0.18 14.10
CA SER A 116 2.22 -0.18 15.20
C SER A 116 3.19 -1.35 15.16
N ASP A 117 2.84 -2.41 14.44
CA ASP A 117 3.52 -3.71 14.45
C ASP A 117 3.72 -4.27 13.03
N LEU A 118 4.63 -3.63 12.28
CA LEU A 118 5.11 -4.12 10.99
C LEU A 118 5.60 -5.58 11.11
N LYS A 119 5.08 -6.45 10.25
CA LYS A 119 5.21 -7.90 10.39
C LYS A 119 6.56 -8.45 9.95
N GLN A 120 7.32 -7.71 9.13
CA GLN A 120 8.68 -8.08 8.72
C GLN A 120 9.77 -7.71 9.76
N GLY A 121 9.39 -7.47 11.03
CA GLY A 121 10.34 -7.24 12.14
C GLY A 121 11.04 -5.87 12.13
N LYS A 122 12.17 -5.71 12.84
CA LYS A 122 13.01 -4.49 12.77
C LYS A 122 14.02 -4.62 11.63
N THR A 123 13.76 -3.99 10.48
CA THR A 123 14.82 -3.81 9.47
C THR A 123 15.71 -2.64 9.86
N LYS A 124 16.65 -2.89 10.77
CA LYS A 124 17.99 -2.29 10.73
C LYS A 124 18.96 -3.45 10.51
N GLY A 125 19.23 -3.77 9.26
CA GLY A 125 20.43 -4.50 8.84
C GLY A 125 20.77 -5.84 9.53
N GLN A 126 19.81 -6.66 9.96
CA GLN A 126 20.11 -8.04 10.36
C GLN A 126 18.97 -8.99 9.98
N TRP A 127 19.19 -9.71 8.88
CA TRP A 127 18.47 -10.93 8.54
C TRP A 127 19.18 -12.11 9.22
N ARG A 128 18.42 -12.93 9.94
CA ARG A 128 18.81 -14.25 10.43
C ARG A 128 17.63 -15.14 10.04
N SER A 129 17.71 -16.10 9.13
CA SER A 129 18.78 -17.05 8.81
C SER A 129 18.82 -17.39 7.33
N GLY A 130 20.04 -17.53 6.77
CA GLY A 130 20.29 -18.12 5.45
C GLY A 130 20.73 -17.12 4.40
N SER A 131 22.05 -17.02 4.21
CA SER A 131 22.78 -16.68 2.98
C SER A 131 22.56 -15.29 2.32
N GLY A 132 23.46 -14.35 2.62
CA GLY A 132 23.85 -13.25 1.71
C GLY A 132 23.61 -11.82 2.23
N PRO A 133 24.51 -10.84 1.93
CA PRO A 133 24.34 -9.46 2.36
C PRO A 133 23.27 -8.74 1.51
N GLY A 134 22.01 -8.88 1.89
CA GLY A 134 20.91 -8.10 1.33
C GLY A 134 20.84 -6.72 1.97
N GLN A 135 21.35 -5.69 1.29
CA GLN A 135 21.04 -4.30 1.65
C GLN A 135 19.53 -4.09 1.51
N SER A 136 18.83 -3.86 2.63
CA SER A 136 17.43 -3.44 2.60
C SER A 136 17.38 -1.98 2.11
N ARG A 137 17.06 -1.81 0.83
CA ARG A 137 16.79 -0.50 0.23
C ARG A 137 15.28 -0.27 0.32
N ILE A 138 14.89 0.91 0.80
CA ILE A 138 13.48 1.33 0.72
C ILE A 138 13.26 1.76 -0.73
N PHE A 139 12.85 0.83 -1.58
CA PHE A 139 12.28 1.16 -2.88
C PHE A 139 10.76 1.07 -2.77
N PRO A 140 10.01 2.16 -3.06
CA PRO A 140 8.59 2.03 -3.31
C PRO A 140 8.41 1.19 -4.59
N ILE A 141 8.01 -0.07 -4.45
CA ILE A 141 7.57 -0.87 -5.59
C ILE A 141 6.07 -0.67 -5.72
N CYS A 142 5.62 -0.22 -6.89
CA CYS A 142 4.19 -0.19 -7.16
C CYS A 142 3.68 -1.61 -7.31
N VAL A 143 2.60 -1.92 -6.60
CA VAL A 143 1.92 -3.21 -6.68
C VAL A 143 0.51 -3.00 -7.22
N SER A 144 0.21 -3.67 -8.33
CA SER A 144 -1.14 -3.88 -8.86
C SER A 144 -1.36 -5.38 -8.97
N LEU A 145 -2.40 -5.93 -8.32
CA LEU A 145 -2.75 -7.36 -8.37
C LEU A 145 -4.09 -7.59 -9.09
N GLU A 146 -4.73 -6.54 -9.63
CA GLU A 146 -5.91 -6.61 -10.51
C GLU A 146 -5.65 -5.76 -11.78
N LYS A 147 -6.38 -6.02 -12.88
CA LYS A 147 -6.30 -5.25 -14.15
C LYS A 147 -6.67 -3.78 -13.93
N ILE A 148 -5.67 -2.96 -13.65
CA ILE A 148 -5.79 -1.55 -13.29
C ILE A 148 -4.95 -0.75 -14.27
N ARG A 149 -5.42 0.45 -14.58
CA ARG A 149 -4.58 1.51 -15.14
C ARG A 149 -4.25 2.47 -14.02
N GLY A 150 -2.96 2.60 -13.74
CA GLY A 150 -2.47 3.51 -12.71
C GLY A 150 -1.23 4.24 -13.16
N LEU A 151 -1.09 5.47 -12.68
CA LEU A 151 0.11 6.28 -12.84
C LEU A 151 0.61 6.67 -11.45
N ILE A 152 1.92 6.52 -11.26
CA ILE A 152 2.60 6.91 -10.04
C ILE A 152 3.73 7.88 -10.37
N VAL A 153 3.78 8.97 -9.59
CA VAL A 153 4.84 9.98 -9.64
C VAL A 153 5.52 10.03 -8.28
N ASP A 154 6.77 9.54 -8.21
CA ASP A 154 7.61 9.71 -7.03
C ASP A 154 8.09 11.17 -6.96
N ASN A 155 7.62 11.91 -5.96
CA ASN A 155 7.94 13.33 -5.82
C ASN A 155 9.42 13.61 -5.51
N LYS A 156 10.18 12.62 -5.02
CA LYS A 156 11.63 12.75 -4.80
C LYS A 156 12.43 12.50 -6.07
N THR A 157 12.09 11.46 -6.82
CA THR A 157 12.87 11.05 -8.00
C THR A 157 12.31 11.60 -9.32
N ARG A 158 11.09 12.15 -9.30
CA ARG A 158 10.31 12.58 -10.46
C ARG A 158 10.12 11.48 -11.51
N ASN A 159 10.24 10.22 -11.10
CA ASN A 159 10.03 9.09 -11.99
C ASN A 159 8.54 8.83 -12.17
N LEU A 160 8.14 8.71 -13.44
CA LEU A 160 6.81 8.30 -13.87
C LEU A 160 6.81 6.79 -14.10
N SER A 161 5.88 6.08 -13.46
CA SER A 161 5.70 4.65 -13.67
C SER A 161 4.25 4.37 -14.06
N TRP A 162 4.07 3.84 -15.27
CA TRP A 162 2.79 3.30 -15.73
C TRP A 162 2.63 1.88 -15.21
N ILE A 163 1.49 1.61 -14.57
CA ILE A 163 1.12 0.26 -14.16
C ILE A 163 -0.07 -0.16 -14.99
N THR A 164 0.16 -1.18 -15.82
CA THR A 164 -0.86 -1.89 -16.57
C THR A 164 -0.72 -3.37 -16.26
N SER A 165 -1.76 -3.97 -15.67
CA SER A 165 -1.90 -5.42 -15.48
C SER A 165 -2.67 -6.06 -16.63
#